data_AF-A0A3D5K126-F1
#
_entry.id   AF-A0A3D5K126-F1
#
_cell.length_a   1.000
_cell.length_b   1.000
_cell.length_c   1.000
_cell.angle_alpha   90.00
_cell.angle_beta   90.00
_cell.angle_gamma   90.00
#
_symmetry.space_group_name_H-M   'P 1'
#
loop_
_entity.id
_entity.type
_entity.pdbx_description
1 polymer ?
#
loop_
_entity_poly.entity_id
_entity_poly.type
_entity_poly.pdbx_seq_one_letter_code
_entity_poly.pdbx_strand_id
1 'polypeptide(L)'
;MKQIGVATRIYATDNQDRFPWQVPSVEGGSADSLGKYKENWVHWQSLSNELSNPKVVRSPRDSNRNQANSFATKKPKGAAGRTVVPFGLKGNYSFSYTIGSEADESKPNNILSATRNIVFGKYNNDSDSKGAIKKLGKRFTGKSTVSWTESLHENQGNILLSDSSVQQASSSKLEQYLVDSSAKDNEMLFPAGK
;
A
#
# COMPACT_ATOMS: atom_id res chain seq x y z
N MET A 1 -8.61 -2.43 5.35
CA MET A 1 -8.02 -3.40 4.39
C MET A 1 -9.05 -4.21 3.61
N LYS A 2 -10.09 -4.82 4.19
CA LYS A 2 -11.11 -5.53 3.39
C LYS A 2 -11.74 -4.67 2.27
N GLN A 3 -12.11 -3.43 2.60
CA GLN A 3 -12.61 -2.45 1.62
C GLN A 3 -11.57 -2.12 0.52
N ILE A 4 -10.27 -2.17 0.85
CA ILE A 4 -9.19 -1.99 -0.13
C ILE A 4 -9.20 -3.13 -1.13
N GLY A 5 -9.24 -4.39 -0.65
CA GLY A 5 -9.30 -5.57 -1.50
C GLY A 5 -10.49 -5.55 -2.45
N VAL A 6 -11.69 -5.26 -1.91
CA VAL A 6 -12.90 -5.13 -2.72
C VAL A 6 -12.76 -4.05 -3.79
N ALA A 7 -12.28 -2.85 -3.43
CA ALA A 7 -12.08 -1.77 -4.39
C ALA A 7 -11.06 -2.13 -5.48
N THR A 8 -9.96 -2.79 -5.14
CA THR A 8 -8.97 -3.24 -6.13
C THR A 8 -9.53 -4.28 -7.09
N ARG A 9 -10.44 -5.15 -6.65
CA ARG A 9 -11.09 -6.14 -7.52
C ARG A 9 -12.17 -5.55 -8.40
N ILE A 10 -12.94 -4.59 -7.88
CA ILE A 10 -13.89 -3.81 -8.69
C ILE A 10 -13.12 -3.11 -9.83
N TYR A 11 -12.03 -2.43 -9.49
CA TYR A 11 -11.15 -1.82 -10.50
C TYR A 11 -10.65 -2.85 -11.52
N ALA A 12 -10.14 -3.99 -11.06
CA ALA A 12 -9.62 -5.03 -11.95
C ALA A 12 -10.70 -5.56 -12.92
N THR A 13 -11.91 -5.77 -12.42
CA THR A 13 -13.06 -6.22 -13.24
C THR A 13 -13.33 -5.26 -14.40
N ASP A 14 -13.22 -3.95 -14.15
CA ASP A 14 -13.43 -2.92 -15.16
C ASP A 14 -12.20 -2.69 -16.07
N ASN A 15 -11.03 -3.26 -15.73
CA ASN A 15 -9.74 -2.99 -16.37
C ASN A 15 -9.01 -4.27 -16.83
N GLN A 16 -9.75 -5.29 -17.30
CA GLN A 16 -9.18 -6.52 -17.86
C GLN A 16 -8.30 -7.28 -16.86
N ASP A 17 -8.79 -7.44 -15.62
CA ASP A 17 -8.13 -8.14 -14.51
C ASP A 17 -6.80 -7.49 -14.06
N ARG A 18 -6.59 -6.21 -14.41
CA ARG A 18 -5.37 -5.45 -14.06
C ARG A 18 -5.63 -4.50 -12.89
N PHE A 19 -4.74 -4.53 -11.92
CA PHE A 19 -4.74 -3.57 -10.83
C PHE A 19 -4.25 -2.17 -11.28
N PRO A 20 -4.54 -1.10 -10.51
CA PRO A 20 -4.28 0.27 -10.94
C PRO A 20 -2.82 0.56 -11.31
N TRP A 21 -1.85 -0.07 -10.64
CA TRP A 21 -0.42 0.10 -10.94
C TRP A 21 0.05 -0.70 -12.15
N GLN A 22 -0.83 -1.49 -12.75
CA GLN A 22 -0.56 -2.21 -14.00
C GLN A 22 -1.15 -1.48 -15.20
N VAL A 23 -2.07 -0.53 -15.02
CA VAL A 23 -2.76 0.23 -16.08
C VAL A 23 -2.12 1.62 -16.27
N PRO A 24 -1.92 2.13 -17.51
CA PRO A 24 -1.39 3.47 -17.76
C PRO A 24 -2.25 4.59 -17.14
N SER A 25 -1.63 5.72 -16.77
CA SER A 25 -2.36 6.85 -16.17
C SER A 25 -3.38 7.49 -17.13
N VAL A 26 -3.11 7.43 -18.43
CA VAL A 26 -4.03 7.90 -19.48
C VAL A 26 -5.32 7.09 -19.56
N GLU A 27 -5.30 5.85 -19.07
CA GLU A 27 -6.45 4.93 -18.97
C GLU A 27 -7.06 4.92 -17.57
N GLY A 28 -6.65 5.84 -16.68
CA GLY A 28 -7.14 5.92 -15.29
C GLY A 28 -6.36 5.08 -14.29
N GLY A 29 -5.25 4.46 -14.71
CA GLY A 29 -4.34 3.73 -13.83
C GLY A 29 -3.23 4.60 -13.23
N SER A 30 -2.09 3.97 -12.94
CA SER A 30 -0.93 4.58 -12.29
C SER A 30 0.39 3.88 -12.63
N ALA A 31 0.44 3.05 -13.66
CA ALA A 31 1.65 2.33 -14.08
C ALA A 31 2.83 3.28 -14.35
N ASP A 32 2.56 4.49 -14.83
CA ASP A 32 3.59 5.51 -15.08
C ASP A 32 4.30 6.00 -13.81
N SER A 33 3.69 5.79 -12.62
CA SER A 33 4.28 6.11 -11.32
C SER A 33 5.04 4.93 -10.69
N LEU A 34 4.96 3.73 -11.28
CA LEU A 34 5.67 2.55 -10.79
C LEU A 34 7.19 2.80 -10.81
N GLY A 35 7.89 2.36 -9.76
CA GLY A 35 9.33 2.62 -9.60
C GLY A 35 9.67 4.02 -9.08
N LYS A 36 8.71 4.95 -8.99
CA LYS A 36 8.93 6.31 -8.45
C LYS A 36 8.46 6.37 -7.00
N TYR A 37 9.35 6.08 -6.06
CA TYR A 37 8.99 5.98 -4.63
C TYR A 37 8.22 7.21 -4.08
N LYS A 38 8.47 8.43 -4.58
CA LYS A 38 7.77 9.66 -4.17
C LYS A 38 6.30 9.71 -4.60
N GLU A 39 5.92 8.88 -5.56
CA GLU A 39 4.60 8.79 -6.18
C GLU A 39 3.84 7.53 -5.76
N ASN A 40 4.33 6.75 -4.78
CA ASN A 40 3.63 5.56 -4.29
C ASN A 40 2.16 5.85 -3.88
N TRP A 41 1.88 7.07 -3.41
CA TRP A 41 0.53 7.53 -3.08
C TRP A 41 -0.42 7.61 -4.29
N VAL A 42 0.09 7.80 -5.51
CA VAL A 42 -0.72 7.94 -6.74
C VAL A 42 -1.50 6.64 -7.01
N HIS A 43 -0.92 5.48 -6.71
CA HIS A 43 -1.60 4.20 -6.89
C HIS A 43 -2.89 4.07 -6.06
N TRP A 44 -2.90 4.60 -4.83
CA TRP A 44 -4.12 4.69 -4.02
C TRP A 44 -5.08 5.76 -4.54
N GLN A 45 -4.57 6.83 -5.12
CA GLN A 45 -5.38 7.88 -5.74
C GLN A 45 -6.14 7.38 -6.97
N SER A 46 -5.55 6.47 -7.76
CA SER A 46 -6.21 5.88 -8.93
C SER A 46 -7.43 5.02 -8.57
N LEU A 47 -7.55 4.56 -7.32
CA LEU A 47 -8.73 3.85 -6.79
C LEU A 47 -9.81 4.79 -6.23
N SER A 48 -9.76 6.09 -6.58
CA SER A 48 -10.65 7.08 -5.96
C SER A 48 -12.13 6.87 -6.26
N ASN A 49 -12.47 6.29 -7.42
CA ASN A 49 -13.85 6.00 -7.81
C ASN A 49 -14.43 4.82 -7.02
N GLU A 50 -13.59 3.86 -6.65
CA GLU A 50 -13.95 2.58 -6.05
C GLU A 50 -13.89 2.67 -4.52
N LEU A 51 -12.96 3.44 -3.97
CA LEU A 51 -12.83 3.64 -2.53
C LEU A 51 -13.74 4.75 -2.01
N SER A 52 -14.04 5.79 -2.81
CA SER A 52 -14.79 7.02 -2.48
C SER A 52 -14.27 7.87 -1.30
N ASN A 53 -13.63 7.24 -0.30
CA ASN A 53 -13.17 7.85 0.94
C ASN A 53 -11.71 7.44 1.24
N PRO A 54 -10.76 8.39 1.23
CA PRO A 54 -9.35 8.09 1.48
C PRO A 54 -9.05 7.61 2.91
N LYS A 55 -9.99 7.74 3.86
CA LYS A 55 -9.81 7.18 5.22
C LYS A 55 -9.60 5.67 5.21
N VAL A 56 -10.05 4.97 4.17
CA VAL A 56 -9.95 3.51 4.02
C VAL A 56 -8.49 3.03 3.87
N VAL A 57 -7.61 3.84 3.27
CA VAL A 57 -6.19 3.51 3.09
C VAL A 57 -5.32 3.95 4.26
N ARG A 58 -5.94 4.45 5.34
CA ARG A 58 -5.28 4.82 6.59
C ARG A 58 -5.69 3.86 7.70
N SER A 59 -4.71 3.35 8.44
CA SER A 59 -4.97 2.55 9.63
C SER A 59 -5.42 3.45 10.78
N PRO A 60 -6.48 3.10 11.53
CA PRO A 60 -6.87 3.85 12.74
C PRO A 60 -5.78 3.91 13.80
N ARG A 61 -4.87 2.92 13.84
CA ARG A 61 -3.71 2.89 14.75
C ARG A 61 -2.57 3.82 14.31
N ASP A 62 -2.62 4.32 13.08
CA ASP A 62 -1.59 5.16 12.50
C ASP A 62 -1.96 6.64 12.64
N SER A 63 -1.68 7.18 13.82
CA SER A 63 -1.98 8.57 14.19
C SER A 63 -1.19 9.58 13.37
N ASN A 64 -0.02 9.19 12.85
CA ASN A 64 0.94 10.10 12.20
C ASN A 64 0.60 10.37 10.72
N ARG A 65 -0.60 10.02 10.28
CA ARG A 65 -1.04 10.15 8.89
C ARG A 65 -1.87 11.39 8.65
N ASN A 66 -1.72 11.93 7.43
CA ASN A 66 -2.61 12.97 6.93
C ASN A 66 -4.05 12.44 6.88
N GLN A 67 -4.97 13.15 7.53
CA GLN A 67 -6.39 12.78 7.57
C GLN A 67 -7.11 13.32 6.33
N ALA A 68 -6.71 12.85 5.15
CA ALA A 68 -7.36 13.24 3.92
C ALA A 68 -8.86 12.90 3.95
N ASN A 69 -9.68 13.75 3.36
CA ASN A 69 -11.12 13.53 3.19
C ASN A 69 -11.56 13.55 1.71
N SER A 70 -10.62 13.75 0.80
CA SER A 70 -10.81 13.68 -0.65
C SER A 70 -9.53 13.19 -1.30
N PHE A 71 -9.66 12.46 -2.41
CA PHE A 71 -8.54 12.06 -3.25
C PHE A 71 -7.92 13.19 -4.08
N ALA A 72 -8.30 14.46 -3.86
CA ALA A 72 -7.69 15.59 -4.54
C ALA A 72 -6.16 15.65 -4.35
N THR A 73 -5.44 16.05 -5.41
CA THR A 73 -3.98 16.22 -5.36
C THR A 73 -3.57 17.47 -4.58
N LYS A 74 -4.30 18.56 -4.77
CA LYS A 74 -4.04 19.86 -4.14
C LYS A 74 -5.32 20.43 -3.56
N LYS A 75 -5.15 21.42 -2.69
CA LYS A 75 -6.28 22.15 -2.09
C LYS A 75 -7.07 22.86 -3.20
N PRO A 76 -8.38 22.59 -3.34
CA PRO A 76 -9.21 23.30 -4.29
C PRO A 76 -9.24 24.80 -3.97
N LYS A 77 -9.43 25.64 -4.99
CA LYS A 77 -9.64 27.08 -4.79
C LYS A 77 -11.08 27.33 -4.29
N GLY A 78 -11.30 28.48 -3.66
CA GLY A 78 -12.62 28.94 -3.23
C GLY A 78 -13.15 28.22 -1.98
N ALA A 79 -14.49 28.23 -1.80
CA ALA A 79 -15.14 27.76 -0.58
C ALA A 79 -14.86 26.27 -0.28
N ALA A 80 -14.76 25.43 -1.31
CA ALA A 80 -14.42 24.01 -1.18
C ALA A 80 -13.04 23.79 -0.53
N GLY A 81 -12.08 24.70 -0.77
CA GLY A 81 -10.78 24.65 -0.11
C GLY A 81 -10.87 24.79 1.41
N ARG A 82 -11.96 25.32 1.98
CA ARG A 82 -12.07 25.45 3.45
C ARG A 82 -12.30 24.11 4.16
N THR A 83 -12.87 23.14 3.47
CA THR A 83 -13.26 21.84 4.05
C THR A 83 -12.46 20.67 3.49
N VAL A 84 -11.90 20.79 2.28
CA VAL A 84 -11.13 19.70 1.65
C VAL A 84 -9.72 19.60 2.22
N VAL A 85 -9.38 18.43 2.75
CA VAL A 85 -8.03 17.97 3.07
C VAL A 85 -7.59 17.01 1.96
N PRO A 86 -6.74 17.47 1.01
CA PRO A 86 -6.35 16.67 -0.15
C PRO A 86 -5.46 15.49 0.23
N PHE A 87 -5.66 14.36 -0.42
CA PHE A 87 -4.80 13.18 -0.31
C PHE A 87 -3.38 13.47 -0.80
N GLY A 88 -3.23 14.19 -1.91
CA GLY A 88 -1.91 14.53 -2.46
C GLY A 88 -1.14 15.60 -1.68
N LEU A 89 -1.76 16.27 -0.70
CA LEU A 89 -1.11 17.36 0.06
C LEU A 89 0.15 16.89 0.79
N LYS A 90 0.13 15.65 1.30
CA LYS A 90 1.24 15.03 2.02
C LYS A 90 1.73 13.73 1.34
N GLY A 91 1.22 13.42 0.14
CA GLY A 91 1.60 12.27 -0.67
C GLY A 91 1.72 10.98 0.15
N ASN A 92 2.94 10.46 0.28
CA ASN A 92 3.25 9.22 0.98
C ASN A 92 2.95 9.19 2.49
N TYR A 93 2.55 10.30 3.10
CA TYR A 93 2.03 10.35 4.48
C TYR A 93 0.51 10.21 4.57
N SER A 94 -0.19 10.04 3.46
CA SER A 94 -1.66 9.96 3.46
C SER A 94 -2.20 8.55 3.63
N PHE A 95 -1.34 7.52 3.67
CA PHE A 95 -1.74 6.13 3.72
C PHE A 95 -0.84 5.26 4.62
N SER A 96 -1.40 4.16 5.15
CA SER A 96 -0.76 3.28 6.15
C SER A 96 -0.43 1.89 5.64
N TYR A 97 -0.79 1.59 4.39
CA TYR A 97 -0.69 0.25 3.83
C TYR A 97 0.21 0.26 2.60
N THR A 98 1.12 -0.70 2.52
CA THR A 98 2.01 -0.88 1.36
C THR A 98 1.21 -1.34 0.14
N ILE A 99 1.82 -1.26 -1.05
CA ILE A 99 1.28 -1.90 -2.26
C ILE A 99 2.28 -2.94 -2.73
N GLY A 100 1.83 -4.16 -2.98
CA GLY A 100 2.62 -5.18 -3.68
C GLY A 100 2.47 -5.00 -5.19
N SER A 101 3.52 -4.53 -5.87
CA SER A 101 3.45 -4.23 -7.31
C SER A 101 3.25 -5.48 -8.18
N GLU A 102 3.62 -6.65 -7.64
CA GLU A 102 3.50 -7.95 -8.29
C GLU A 102 2.22 -8.71 -7.90
N ALA A 103 1.30 -8.05 -7.19
CA ALA A 103 -0.02 -8.61 -6.94
C ALA A 103 -0.82 -8.67 -8.24
N ASP A 104 -1.60 -9.74 -8.37
CA ASP A 104 -2.28 -10.13 -9.60
C ASP A 104 -3.50 -10.96 -9.19
N GLU A 105 -4.66 -10.71 -9.80
CA GLU A 105 -5.90 -11.42 -9.47
C GLU A 105 -5.81 -12.92 -9.75
N SER A 106 -5.02 -13.34 -10.74
CA SER A 106 -4.76 -14.76 -11.03
C SER A 106 -3.85 -15.45 -10.02
N LYS A 107 -3.18 -14.69 -9.14
CA LYS A 107 -2.24 -15.19 -8.12
C LYS A 107 -2.79 -14.84 -6.73
N PRO A 108 -3.79 -15.59 -6.24
CA PRO A 108 -4.58 -15.23 -5.06
C PRO A 108 -3.74 -15.11 -3.79
N ASN A 109 -2.63 -15.84 -3.69
CA ASN A 109 -1.75 -15.85 -2.52
C ASN A 109 -0.67 -14.76 -2.53
N ASN A 110 -0.55 -13.96 -3.60
CA ASN A 110 0.37 -12.83 -3.61
C ASN A 110 -0.11 -11.75 -2.62
N ILE A 111 0.84 -11.10 -1.97
CA ILE A 111 0.53 -9.98 -1.08
C ILE A 111 0.20 -8.76 -1.93
N LEU A 112 -1.04 -8.29 -1.86
CA LEU A 112 -1.51 -7.05 -2.48
C LEU A 112 -1.16 -5.84 -1.63
N SER A 113 -1.30 -5.95 -0.31
CA SER A 113 -1.01 -4.86 0.60
C SER A 113 -0.69 -5.37 1.99
N ALA A 114 0.11 -4.64 2.75
CA ALA A 114 0.43 -4.96 4.13
C ALA A 114 0.43 -3.71 5.00
N THR A 115 0.28 -3.85 6.31
CA THR A 115 0.56 -2.74 7.23
C THR A 115 2.00 -2.24 7.02
N ARG A 116 2.22 -0.94 7.11
CA ARG A 116 3.51 -0.36 6.75
C ARG A 116 4.66 -0.68 7.72
N ASN A 117 4.37 -1.16 8.92
CA ASN A 117 5.30 -1.28 10.05
C ASN A 117 6.28 -2.46 9.87
N ILE A 118 6.84 -2.61 8.68
CA ILE A 118 7.75 -3.69 8.29
C ILE A 118 9.19 -3.20 8.37
N VAL A 119 10.03 -4.05 8.92
CA VAL A 119 11.49 -4.02 8.81
C VAL A 119 11.92 -5.11 7.85
N PHE A 120 12.84 -4.77 6.95
CA PHE A 120 13.46 -5.72 6.04
C PHE A 120 14.97 -5.47 5.95
N GLY A 121 15.76 -6.43 6.45
CA GLY A 121 17.20 -6.28 6.60
C GLY A 121 17.57 -5.02 7.39
N LYS A 122 18.26 -4.07 6.74
CA LYS A 122 18.62 -2.77 7.35
C LYS A 122 17.55 -1.69 7.21
N TYR A 123 16.52 -1.93 6.40
CA TYR A 123 15.47 -0.96 6.16
C TYR A 123 14.40 -1.07 7.24
N ASN A 124 14.13 0.03 7.93
CA ASN A 124 13.02 0.16 8.86
C ASN A 124 12.09 1.26 8.36
N ASN A 125 10.87 0.89 7.95
CA ASN A 125 9.93 1.85 7.40
C ASN A 125 9.56 2.95 8.41
N ASP A 126 9.46 2.66 9.71
CA ASP A 126 9.11 3.67 10.72
C ASP A 126 10.12 4.81 10.84
N SER A 127 11.35 4.61 10.34
CA SER A 127 12.39 5.62 10.29
C SER A 127 12.48 6.36 8.95
N ASP A 128 11.73 5.91 7.94
CA ASP A 128 11.76 6.48 6.59
C ASP A 128 10.81 7.67 6.47
N SER A 129 11.28 8.81 5.98
CA SER A 129 10.50 10.05 5.88
C SER A 129 9.93 10.35 4.50
N LYS A 130 10.15 9.47 3.50
CA LYS A 130 9.86 9.74 2.09
C LYS A 130 8.96 8.71 1.42
N GLY A 131 8.90 7.49 1.95
CA GLY A 131 8.44 6.30 1.25
C GLY A 131 9.61 5.62 0.51
N ALA A 132 9.43 4.33 0.24
CA ALA A 132 10.45 3.52 -0.42
C ALA A 132 9.83 2.46 -1.32
N ILE A 133 10.66 1.85 -2.16
CA ILE A 133 10.32 0.62 -2.90
C ILE A 133 11.36 -0.42 -2.48
N LYS A 134 10.89 -1.58 -2.02
CA LYS A 134 11.76 -2.65 -1.53
C LYS A 134 11.33 -3.98 -2.09
N LYS A 135 12.31 -4.74 -2.57
CA LYS A 135 12.17 -6.14 -2.98
C LYS A 135 12.47 -7.01 -1.77
N LEU A 136 11.44 -7.55 -1.14
CA LEU A 136 11.59 -8.34 0.09
C LEU A 136 12.16 -9.73 -0.22
N GLY A 137 12.02 -10.20 -1.47
CA GLY A 137 12.48 -11.50 -1.91
C GLY A 137 11.73 -12.64 -1.22
N LYS A 138 12.34 -13.83 -1.25
CA LYS A 138 11.78 -15.08 -0.70
C LYS A 138 12.73 -15.85 0.20
N ARG A 139 13.92 -15.30 0.45
CA ARG A 139 14.97 -16.02 1.18
C ARG A 139 15.39 -15.18 2.37
N PHE A 140 14.98 -15.63 3.55
CA PHE A 140 15.21 -14.91 4.79
C PHE A 140 16.26 -15.65 5.62
N THR A 141 17.53 -15.35 5.35
CA THR A 141 18.67 -15.98 6.04
C THR A 141 19.70 -14.94 6.43
N GLY A 142 20.34 -15.13 7.59
CA GLY A 142 21.39 -14.22 8.07
C GLY A 142 20.84 -12.81 8.30
N LYS A 143 21.34 -11.82 7.53
CA LYS A 143 20.95 -10.41 7.66
C LYS A 143 19.70 -10.03 6.88
N SER A 144 19.20 -10.92 6.02
CA SER A 144 17.96 -10.69 5.27
C SER A 144 16.80 -11.22 6.09
N THR A 145 16.36 -10.49 7.09
CA THR A 145 15.17 -10.85 7.90
C THR A 145 14.03 -9.91 7.57
N VAL A 146 12.80 -10.38 7.79
CA VAL A 146 11.58 -9.57 7.70
C VAL A 146 10.83 -9.67 9.02
N SER A 147 10.37 -8.53 9.54
CA SER A 147 9.62 -8.51 10.78
C SER A 147 8.72 -7.30 10.87
N TRP A 148 7.74 -7.36 11.76
CA TRP A 148 6.96 -6.20 12.16
C TRP A 148 7.70 -5.41 13.25
N THR A 149 7.51 -4.10 13.29
CA THR A 149 7.80 -3.29 14.47
C THR A 149 6.58 -3.19 15.39
N GLU A 150 6.79 -2.63 16.58
CA GLU A 150 5.74 -2.36 17.56
C GLU A 150 4.91 -1.11 17.26
N SER A 151 5.27 -0.31 16.25
CA SER A 151 4.73 1.05 16.07
C SER A 151 3.24 1.14 15.74
N LEU A 152 2.62 0.04 15.28
CA LEU A 152 1.19 0.00 14.94
C LEU A 152 0.43 -1.12 15.63
N HIS A 153 0.98 -2.34 15.60
CA HIS A 153 0.25 -3.56 15.93
C HIS A 153 1.11 -4.54 16.76
N GLU A 154 1.94 -4.03 17.69
CA GLU A 154 2.64 -4.85 18.71
C GLU A 154 3.31 -6.12 18.14
N ASN A 155 4.28 -5.96 17.24
CA ASN A 155 4.99 -7.05 16.56
C ASN A 155 4.14 -7.93 15.62
N GLN A 156 2.98 -7.42 15.21
CA GLN A 156 2.13 -8.02 14.20
C GLN A 156 1.79 -7.02 13.10
N GLY A 157 1.11 -7.51 12.08
CA GLY A 157 0.57 -6.71 11.00
C GLY A 157 -0.60 -7.39 10.33
N ASN A 158 -1.31 -6.63 9.49
CA ASN A 158 -2.33 -7.18 8.62
C ASN A 158 -1.78 -7.27 7.20
N ILE A 159 -2.03 -8.38 6.54
CA ILE A 159 -1.70 -8.65 5.15
C ILE A 159 -3.02 -8.82 4.40
N LEU A 160 -3.13 -8.14 3.26
CA LEU A 160 -4.20 -8.31 2.28
C LEU A 160 -3.60 -9.05 1.08
N LEU A 161 -4.21 -10.17 0.73
CA LEU A 161 -3.82 -10.98 -0.43
C LEU A 161 -4.61 -10.56 -1.67
N SER A 162 -4.15 -10.95 -2.85
CA SER A 162 -4.79 -10.60 -4.13
C SER A 162 -6.25 -11.09 -4.23
N ASP A 163 -6.58 -12.19 -3.55
CA ASP A 163 -7.96 -12.71 -3.48
C ASP A 163 -8.91 -11.86 -2.62
N SER A 164 -8.41 -10.76 -2.03
CA SER A 164 -9.09 -9.88 -1.07
C SER A 164 -9.29 -10.43 0.34
N SER A 165 -8.70 -11.58 0.67
CA SER A 165 -8.63 -12.06 2.04
C SER A 165 -7.64 -11.22 2.87
N VAL A 166 -7.99 -11.00 4.14
CA VAL A 166 -7.14 -10.26 5.08
C VAL A 166 -6.74 -11.18 6.21
N GLN A 167 -5.45 -11.26 6.47
CA GLN A 167 -4.82 -12.14 7.43
C GLN A 167 -4.04 -11.28 8.44
N GLN A 168 -4.28 -11.49 9.72
CA GLN A 168 -3.34 -10.99 10.73
C GLN A 168 -2.14 -11.94 10.77
N ALA A 169 -0.93 -11.38 10.77
CA ALA A 169 0.30 -12.14 10.67
C ALA A 169 1.31 -11.67 11.73
N SER A 170 1.94 -12.64 12.40
CA SER A 170 3.22 -12.45 13.08
C SER A 170 4.35 -12.25 12.07
N SER A 171 5.56 -11.92 12.54
CA SER A 171 6.74 -11.83 11.68
C SER A 171 7.05 -13.14 10.96
N SER A 172 6.96 -14.28 11.68
CA SER A 172 7.15 -15.61 11.08
C SER A 172 6.10 -15.94 10.02
N LYS A 173 4.84 -15.51 10.24
CA LYS A 173 3.79 -15.74 9.26
C LYS A 173 3.92 -14.83 8.04
N LEU A 174 4.35 -13.57 8.21
CA LEU A 174 4.70 -12.68 7.10
C LEU A 174 5.82 -13.29 6.25
N GLU A 175 6.87 -13.81 6.88
CA GLU A 175 7.96 -14.52 6.19
C GLU A 175 7.42 -15.67 5.35
N GLN A 176 6.57 -16.53 5.94
CA GLN A 176 5.95 -17.64 5.23
C GLN A 176 5.13 -17.18 4.00
N TYR A 177 4.31 -16.12 4.13
CA TYR A 177 3.56 -15.58 3.00
C TYR A 177 4.47 -15.08 1.88
N LEU A 178 5.61 -14.47 2.20
CA LEU A 178 6.58 -14.01 1.20
C LEU A 178 7.26 -15.19 0.50
N VAL A 179 7.59 -16.25 1.24
CA VAL A 179 8.17 -17.50 0.68
C VAL A 179 7.18 -18.19 -0.26
N ASP A 180 5.92 -18.34 0.17
CA ASP A 180 4.89 -19.09 -0.55
C ASP A 180 4.27 -18.31 -1.72
N SER A 181 4.41 -16.98 -1.72
CA SER A 181 3.93 -16.09 -2.78
C SER A 181 4.50 -16.48 -4.14
N SER A 182 3.71 -16.30 -5.20
CA SER A 182 4.12 -16.50 -6.58
C SER A 182 4.81 -15.27 -7.20
N ALA A 183 4.89 -14.14 -6.49
CA ALA A 183 5.63 -12.95 -6.93
C ALA A 183 7.11 -13.28 -7.15
N LYS A 184 7.82 -12.58 -8.04
CA LYS A 184 9.24 -12.82 -8.28
C LYS A 184 10.10 -12.23 -7.16
N ASP A 185 9.86 -10.96 -6.84
CA ASP A 185 10.69 -10.17 -5.93
C ASP A 185 9.97 -9.79 -4.61
N ASN A 186 8.66 -10.06 -4.50
CA ASN A 186 7.80 -9.49 -3.46
C ASN A 186 8.05 -7.99 -3.28
N GLU A 187 8.02 -7.26 -4.40
CA GLU A 187 8.26 -5.82 -4.38
C GLU A 187 7.10 -5.07 -3.71
N MET A 188 7.44 -4.32 -2.67
CA MET A 188 6.52 -3.51 -1.87
C MET A 188 6.84 -2.02 -1.97
N LEU A 189 5.79 -1.24 -2.21
CA LEU A 189 5.79 0.21 -2.27
C LEU A 189 5.33 0.73 -0.91
N PHE A 190 6.26 1.34 -0.17
CA PHE A 190 6.05 1.82 1.19
C PHE A 190 5.61 3.30 1.23
N PRO A 191 4.69 3.67 2.15
CA PRO A 191 4.50 5.06 2.54
C PRO A 191 5.71 5.59 3.33
N ALA A 192 5.75 6.88 3.62
CA ALA A 192 6.71 7.46 4.57
C ALA A 192 6.30 7.05 6.01
N GLY A 193 7.17 6.41 6.79
CA GLY A 193 6.84 5.96 8.15
C GLY A 193 7.00 6.99 9.26
N LYS A 194 7.99 7.88 9.17
CA LYS A 194 8.19 9.03 10.08
C LYS A 194 7.51 10.26 9.51
#